data_AF-A0AAU6K0P2-F1
#
_entry.id   AF-A0AAU6K0P2-F1
#
_cell.length_a   1.000
_cell.length_b   1.000
_cell.length_c   1.000
_cell.angle_alpha   90.00
_cell.angle_beta   90.00
_cell.angle_gamma   90.00
#
_symmetry.space_group_name_H-M   'P 1'
#
loop_
_entity.id
_entity.type
_entity.pdbx_description
1 polymer ?
#
loop_
_entity_poly.entity_id
_entity_poly.type
_entity_poly.pdbx_seq_one_letter_code
_entity_poly.pdbx_strand_id
1 'polypeptide(L)'
;MSTTRALRPVTPSATIPAAGQPVSAIPPGTPSASPVPTREGSPRSVVDHVADFYGAYTDALHDLGQGQLAHALRHHYLTAKLCADLIRWEAAHLGDGVLRAKGVPTRWNVAYNDSGMGHCWSRVTLAWDEPGHETHQTRLLVRSDLDSRRISGIWTDE
;
A
#
# COMPACT_ATOMS: atom_id res chain seq x y z
N MET A 1 -27.29 53.08 -2.74
CA MET A 1 -28.48 53.66 -2.10
C MET A 1 -29.68 53.34 -2.97
N SER A 2 -30.57 52.46 -2.50
CA SER A 2 -31.98 52.35 -2.91
C SER A 2 -32.65 51.35 -1.99
N THR A 3 -33.45 51.89 -1.07
CA THR A 3 -34.23 51.21 -0.05
C THR A 3 -35.64 50.99 -0.57
N THR A 4 -36.17 49.78 -0.46
CA THR A 4 -37.62 49.54 -0.56
C THR A 4 -38.10 48.78 0.67
N ARG A 5 -39.06 49.41 1.35
CA ARG A 5 -39.72 49.04 2.60
C ARG A 5 -41.16 48.60 2.27
N ALA A 6 -41.64 47.54 2.92
CA ALA A 6 -43.03 47.27 3.34
C ALA A 6 -43.18 45.76 3.62
N LEU A 7 -44.02 45.20 4.50
CA LEU A 7 -44.99 45.64 5.52
C LEU A 7 -45.28 44.37 6.36
N ARG A 8 -45.60 44.54 7.65
CA ARG A 8 -45.88 43.46 8.64
C ARG A 8 -47.13 42.64 8.28
N PRO A 9 -47.24 41.42 8.82
CA PRO A 9 -48.36 41.14 9.73
C PRO A 9 -47.94 40.49 11.06
N VAL A 10 -48.76 40.74 12.08
CA VAL A 10 -48.70 40.22 13.44
C VAL A 10 -49.48 38.90 13.53
N THR A 11 -49.03 37.95 14.36
CA THR A 11 -49.89 36.89 14.92
C THR A 11 -49.24 36.28 16.19
N PRO A 12 -50.04 35.71 17.10
CA PRO A 12 -49.86 35.79 18.56
C PRO A 12 -48.91 34.77 19.20
N SER A 13 -48.43 35.10 20.40
CA SER A 13 -47.76 34.22 21.35
C SER A 13 -48.65 33.04 21.75
N ALA A 14 -48.15 31.82 21.56
CA ALA A 14 -48.68 30.62 22.19
C ALA A 14 -47.68 30.14 23.27
N THR A 15 -48.08 30.25 24.54
CA THR A 15 -47.39 29.64 25.67
C THR A 15 -47.64 28.14 25.63
N ILE A 16 -46.58 27.34 25.46
CA ILE A 16 -46.63 25.88 25.54
C ILE A 16 -46.15 25.47 26.94
N PRO A 17 -46.87 24.62 27.68
CA PRO A 17 -46.41 24.11 28.97
C PRO A 17 -45.16 23.24 28.80
N ALA A 18 -44.16 23.46 29.65
CA ALA A 18 -42.99 22.60 29.75
C ALA A 18 -43.39 21.24 30.35
N ALA A 19 -43.71 20.28 29.48
CA ALA A 19 -43.75 18.87 29.86
C ALA A 19 -42.29 18.37 29.89
N GLY A 20 -41.82 17.99 31.09
CA GLY A 20 -40.50 17.39 31.27
C GLY A 20 -40.35 16.16 30.38
N GLN A 21 -39.37 16.20 29.47
CA GLN A 21 -39.01 15.02 28.69
C GLN A 21 -38.38 13.98 29.64
N PRO A 22 -38.78 12.69 29.55
CA PRO A 22 -37.99 11.64 30.17
C PRO A 22 -36.62 11.65 29.49
N VAL A 23 -35.57 11.91 30.28
CA VAL A 23 -34.20 11.66 29.85
C VAL A 23 -34.07 10.15 29.60
N SER A 24 -34.14 9.75 28.33
CA SER A 24 -33.74 8.40 27.94
C SER A 24 -32.27 8.25 28.36
N ALA A 25 -32.03 7.39 29.34
CA ALA A 25 -30.68 6.98 29.69
C ALA A 25 -30.04 6.40 28.43
N ILE A 26 -28.99 7.07 27.93
CA ILE A 26 -28.16 6.55 26.85
C ILE A 26 -27.56 5.25 27.40
N PRO A 27 -27.88 4.06 26.85
CA PRO A 27 -27.19 2.85 27.26
C PRO A 27 -25.68 3.08 27.06
N PRO A 28 -24.81 2.63 27.98
CA PRO A 28 -23.38 2.78 27.79
C PRO A 28 -23.02 2.24 26.41
N GLY A 29 -22.52 3.13 25.55
CA GLY A 29 -22.18 2.79 24.18
C GLY A 29 -21.23 1.60 24.21
N THR A 30 -21.59 0.50 23.54
CA THR A 30 -20.66 -0.59 23.26
C THR A 30 -19.39 0.03 22.70
N PRO A 31 -18.20 -0.26 23.28
CA PRO A 31 -16.97 0.24 22.73
C PRO A 31 -16.89 -0.22 21.26
N SER A 32 -16.85 0.74 20.34
CA SER A 32 -16.53 0.47 18.95
C SER A 32 -15.13 -0.13 18.95
N ALA A 33 -15.04 -1.45 18.80
CA ALA A 33 -13.77 -2.11 18.61
C ALA A 33 -13.13 -1.49 17.37
N SER A 34 -11.96 -0.88 17.52
CA SER A 34 -11.17 -0.48 16.37
C SER A 34 -11.02 -1.70 15.48
N PRO A 35 -11.29 -1.60 14.16
CA PRO A 35 -11.17 -2.74 13.29
C PRO A 35 -9.77 -3.32 13.42
N VAL A 36 -9.70 -4.62 13.75
CA VAL A 36 -8.43 -5.34 13.81
C VAL A 36 -7.85 -5.33 12.40
N PRO A 37 -6.58 -4.97 12.19
CA PRO A 37 -5.99 -4.98 10.86
C PRO A 37 -5.95 -6.41 10.34
N THR A 38 -6.76 -6.69 9.32
CA THR A 38 -6.79 -7.98 8.61
C THR A 38 -6.12 -7.82 7.26
N ARG A 39 -5.26 -8.78 6.89
CA ARG A 39 -4.67 -8.90 5.56
C ARG A 39 -5.23 -10.14 4.89
N GLU A 40 -5.84 -9.96 3.73
CA GLU A 40 -6.31 -11.03 2.87
C GLU A 40 -5.40 -11.14 1.64
N GLY A 41 -5.34 -12.32 1.05
CA GLY A 41 -4.55 -12.58 -0.14
C GLY A 41 -4.97 -13.89 -0.78
N SER A 42 -4.67 -14.02 -2.08
CA SER A 42 -4.98 -15.20 -2.88
C SER A 42 -3.71 -15.75 -3.52
N PRO A 43 -3.41 -17.05 -3.37
CA PRO A 43 -2.27 -17.67 -4.03
C PRO A 43 -2.43 -17.70 -5.56
N ARG A 44 -3.64 -17.42 -6.07
CA ARG A 44 -3.92 -17.30 -7.51
C ARG A 44 -3.79 -15.88 -8.05
N SER A 45 -3.73 -14.88 -7.18
CA SER A 45 -3.56 -13.48 -7.58
C SER A 45 -2.09 -13.19 -7.84
N VAL A 46 -1.80 -12.65 -9.03
CA VAL A 46 -0.44 -12.28 -9.42
C VAL A 46 0.06 -11.08 -8.60
N VAL A 47 -0.84 -10.16 -8.26
CA VAL A 47 -0.52 -8.99 -7.44
C VAL A 47 -0.19 -9.42 -6.01
N ASP A 48 -0.97 -10.36 -5.45
CA ASP A 48 -0.68 -10.89 -4.10
C ASP A 48 0.63 -11.66 -4.10
N HIS A 49 0.92 -12.42 -5.17
CA HIS A 49 2.21 -13.12 -5.30
C HIS A 49 3.41 -12.15 -5.37
N VAL A 50 3.24 -10.94 -5.93
CA VAL A 50 4.26 -9.87 -5.86
C VAL A 50 4.34 -9.29 -4.46
N ALA A 51 3.21 -9.06 -3.79
CA ALA A 51 3.17 -8.56 -2.42
C ALA A 51 3.80 -9.54 -1.41
N ASP A 52 3.58 -10.84 -1.59
CA ASP A 52 4.16 -11.89 -0.77
C ASP A 52 5.68 -11.99 -0.99
N PHE A 53 6.13 -11.83 -2.24
CA PHE A 53 7.56 -11.74 -2.55
C PHE A 53 8.22 -10.54 -1.86
N TYR A 54 7.72 -9.31 -2.07
CA TYR A 54 8.34 -8.12 -1.50
C TYR A 54 8.26 -8.13 0.03
N GLY A 55 7.17 -8.65 0.62
CA GLY A 55 7.09 -8.88 2.06
C GLY A 55 8.17 -9.81 2.57
N ALA A 56 8.18 -11.06 2.09
CA ALA A 56 9.16 -12.05 2.54
C ALA A 56 10.62 -11.64 2.24
N TYR A 57 10.84 -10.96 1.11
CA TYR A 57 12.15 -10.49 0.71
C TYR A 57 12.65 -9.37 1.60
N THR A 58 11.84 -8.34 1.86
CA THR A 58 12.19 -7.25 2.78
C THR A 58 12.42 -7.78 4.20
N ASP A 59 11.59 -8.69 4.70
CA ASP A 59 11.77 -9.30 6.02
C ASP A 59 13.10 -10.08 6.10
N ALA A 60 13.40 -10.90 5.08
CA ALA A 60 14.67 -11.62 5.01
C ALA A 60 15.89 -10.68 5.00
N LEU A 61 15.79 -9.55 4.29
CA LEU A 61 16.85 -8.54 4.27
C LEU A 61 16.99 -7.80 5.60
N HIS A 62 15.89 -7.55 6.30
CA HIS A 62 15.91 -6.89 7.59
C HIS A 62 16.48 -7.81 8.70
N ASP A 63 16.09 -9.09 8.70
CA ASP A 63 16.45 -10.02 9.76
C ASP A 63 17.83 -10.65 9.57
N LEU A 64 18.17 -11.01 8.34
CA LEU A 64 19.37 -11.81 8.01
C LEU A 64 20.29 -11.13 6.99
N GLY A 65 19.84 -10.03 6.37
CA GLY A 65 20.58 -9.36 5.31
C GLY A 65 20.59 -10.14 3.99
N GLN A 66 21.54 -9.77 3.13
CA GLN A 66 21.77 -10.45 1.85
C GLN A 66 22.40 -11.82 2.10
N GLY A 67 21.61 -12.89 2.00
CA GLY A 67 22.06 -14.25 2.31
C GLY A 67 21.32 -15.34 1.53
N GLN A 68 21.47 -16.59 1.97
CA GLN A 68 20.89 -17.75 1.29
C GLN A 68 19.37 -17.68 1.17
N LEU A 69 18.66 -17.16 2.19
CA LEU A 69 17.21 -17.00 2.15
C LEU A 69 16.79 -15.98 1.08
N ALA A 70 17.42 -14.81 1.03
CA ALA A 70 17.17 -13.80 0.01
C ALA A 70 17.41 -14.37 -1.40
N HIS A 71 18.47 -15.16 -1.58
CA HIS A 71 18.77 -15.83 -2.85
C HIS A 71 17.71 -16.89 -3.21
N ALA A 72 17.28 -17.71 -2.25
CA ALA A 72 16.24 -18.71 -2.45
C ALA A 72 14.89 -18.08 -2.80
N LEU A 73 14.53 -16.96 -2.16
CA LEU A 73 13.34 -16.18 -2.50
C LEU A 73 13.39 -15.65 -3.93
N ARG A 74 14.52 -15.07 -4.34
CA ARG A 74 14.71 -14.65 -5.74
C ARG A 74 14.52 -15.83 -6.70
N HIS A 75 15.15 -16.97 -6.42
CA HIS A 75 14.99 -18.19 -7.21
C HIS A 75 13.58 -18.79 -7.18
N HIS A 76 12.76 -18.51 -6.16
CA HIS A 76 11.39 -19.02 -6.08
C HIS A 76 10.38 -18.10 -6.78
N TYR A 77 10.55 -16.79 -6.69
CA TYR A 77 9.56 -15.82 -7.18
C TYR A 77 9.89 -15.24 -8.55
N LEU A 78 11.17 -15.17 -8.94
CA LEU A 78 11.62 -14.53 -10.19
C LEU A 78 11.93 -15.55 -11.26
N THR A 79 11.77 -15.19 -12.53
CA THR A 79 12.26 -16.03 -13.63
C THR A 79 13.79 -16.11 -13.62
N ALA A 80 14.34 -17.24 -14.06
CA ALA A 80 15.79 -17.42 -14.12
C ALA A 80 16.49 -16.35 -14.97
N LYS A 81 15.83 -15.91 -16.06
CA LYS A 81 16.30 -14.81 -16.91
C LYS A 81 16.41 -13.51 -16.11
N LEU A 82 15.36 -13.15 -15.37
CA LEU A 82 15.39 -11.96 -14.54
C LEU A 82 16.47 -12.04 -13.46
N CYS A 83 16.65 -13.18 -12.80
CA CYS A 83 17.74 -13.34 -11.83
C CYS A 83 19.11 -13.04 -12.44
N ALA A 84 19.38 -13.53 -13.66
CA ALA A 84 20.64 -13.24 -14.37
C ALA A 84 20.77 -11.76 -14.75
N ASP A 85 19.69 -11.12 -15.19
CA ASP A 85 19.65 -9.69 -15.51
C ASP A 85 19.92 -8.83 -14.27
N LEU A 86 19.36 -9.22 -13.12
CA LEU A 86 19.61 -8.55 -11.84
C LEU A 86 21.07 -8.68 -11.41
N ILE A 87 21.66 -9.86 -11.45
CA ILE A 87 23.09 -10.05 -11.10
C ILE A 87 23.98 -9.12 -11.93
N ARG A 88 23.70 -9.00 -13.23
CA ARG A 88 24.44 -8.09 -14.12
C ARG A 88 24.26 -6.62 -13.72
N TRP A 89 23.05 -6.24 -13.36
CA TRP A 89 22.77 -4.88 -12.92
C TRP A 89 23.44 -4.56 -11.58
N GLU A 90 23.39 -5.48 -10.63
CA GLU A 90 23.99 -5.35 -9.29
C GLU A 90 25.51 -5.19 -9.38
N ALA A 91 26.16 -5.94 -10.27
CA ALA A 91 27.59 -5.81 -10.55
C ALA A 91 27.98 -4.41 -11.08
N ALA A 92 27.06 -3.71 -11.76
CA ALA A 92 27.30 -2.38 -12.31
C ALA A 92 26.92 -1.23 -11.35
N HIS A 93 25.94 -1.43 -10.46
CA HIS A 93 25.35 -0.34 -9.65
C HIS A 93 25.64 -0.43 -8.14
N LEU A 94 26.25 -1.53 -7.67
CA LEU A 94 26.58 -1.77 -6.25
C LEU A 94 25.36 -1.57 -5.32
N GLY A 95 24.19 -2.00 -5.78
CA GLY A 95 22.93 -1.93 -5.05
C GLY A 95 22.13 -3.21 -5.26
N ASP A 96 20.99 -3.33 -4.59
CA ASP A 96 20.07 -4.45 -4.77
C ASP A 96 19.25 -4.26 -6.05
N GLY A 97 19.31 -5.25 -6.96
CA GLY A 97 18.63 -5.17 -8.24
C GLY A 97 17.11 -5.29 -8.17
N VAL A 98 16.58 -5.97 -7.15
CA VAL A 98 15.13 -6.09 -6.90
C VAL A 98 14.58 -4.77 -6.38
N LEU A 99 15.31 -4.12 -5.48
CA LEU A 99 14.92 -2.85 -4.86
C LEU A 99 15.31 -1.63 -5.71
N ARG A 100 16.21 -1.82 -6.69
CA ARG A 100 16.85 -0.76 -7.49
C ARG A 100 17.50 0.34 -6.64
N ALA A 101 17.96 -0.02 -5.45
CA ALA A 101 18.47 0.92 -4.45
C ALA A 101 19.54 0.27 -3.57
N LYS A 102 20.20 1.08 -2.75
CA LYS A 102 21.13 0.60 -1.72
C LYS A 102 20.39 0.57 -0.38
N GLY A 103 20.55 -0.51 0.39
CA GLY A 103 19.89 -0.68 1.69
C GLY A 103 18.59 -1.48 1.63
N VAL A 104 17.82 -1.42 2.72
CA VAL A 104 16.54 -2.13 2.88
C VAL A 104 15.40 -1.13 3.12
N PRO A 105 14.26 -1.22 2.42
CA PRO A 105 13.14 -0.32 2.64
C PRO A 105 12.46 -0.62 3.97
N THR A 106 11.96 0.42 4.63
CA THR A 106 11.21 0.31 5.89
C THR A 106 9.75 -0.01 5.68
N ARG A 107 9.20 0.35 4.51
CA ARG A 107 7.82 0.03 4.13
C ARG A 107 7.76 -0.26 2.65
N TRP A 108 6.81 -1.11 2.27
CA TRP A 108 6.50 -1.38 0.88
C TRP A 108 4.98 -1.41 0.68
N ASN A 109 4.54 -1.10 -0.53
CA ASN A 109 3.16 -1.20 -0.97
C ASN A 109 3.13 -1.75 -2.39
N VAL A 110 2.20 -2.64 -2.70
CA VAL A 110 2.00 -3.18 -4.04
C VAL A 110 0.58 -2.85 -4.48
N ALA A 111 0.47 -2.24 -5.66
CA ALA A 111 -0.80 -1.95 -6.30
C ALA A 111 -0.85 -2.60 -7.68
N TYR A 112 -2.02 -3.09 -8.07
CA TYR A 112 -2.29 -3.44 -9.45
C TYR A 112 -2.09 -2.22 -10.35
N ASN A 113 -1.44 -2.38 -11.49
CA ASN A 113 -1.28 -1.32 -12.47
C ASN A 113 -2.04 -1.65 -13.75
N ASP A 114 -1.66 -2.74 -14.43
CA ASP A 114 -2.29 -3.16 -15.68
C ASP A 114 -2.10 -4.67 -15.94
N SER A 115 -2.83 -5.25 -16.90
CA SER A 115 -2.63 -6.62 -17.36
C SER A 115 -3.03 -6.80 -18.82
N GLY A 116 -2.27 -7.61 -19.55
CA GLY A 116 -2.43 -7.80 -20.98
C GLY A 116 -1.30 -8.62 -21.60
N MET A 117 -1.55 -9.19 -22.79
CA MET A 117 -0.56 -9.96 -23.56
C MET A 117 0.14 -11.09 -22.76
N GLY A 118 -0.56 -11.74 -21.82
CA GLY A 118 0.03 -12.79 -20.98
C GLY A 118 0.85 -12.27 -19.79
N HIS A 119 0.80 -10.97 -19.50
CA HIS A 119 1.53 -10.35 -18.40
C HIS A 119 0.62 -9.51 -17.50
N CYS A 120 1.06 -9.36 -16.25
CA CYS A 120 0.49 -8.44 -15.28
C CYS A 120 1.58 -7.47 -14.85
N TRP A 121 1.25 -6.19 -14.78
CA TRP A 121 2.09 -5.14 -14.24
C TRP A 121 1.53 -4.71 -12.89
N SER A 122 2.40 -4.70 -11.89
CA SER A 122 2.13 -4.19 -10.54
C SER A 122 3.07 -3.02 -10.28
N ARG A 123 2.57 -1.98 -9.62
CA ARG A 123 3.38 -0.88 -9.12
C ARG A 123 3.77 -1.18 -7.68
N VAL A 124 5.06 -1.24 -7.40
CA VAL A 124 5.61 -1.42 -6.06
C VAL A 124 6.18 -0.09 -5.61
N THR A 125 5.68 0.45 -4.50
CA THR A 125 6.24 1.65 -3.86
C THR A 125 7.00 1.23 -2.63
N LEU A 126 8.30 1.51 -2.63
CA LEU A 126 9.20 1.29 -1.50
C LEU A 126 9.43 2.61 -0.79
N ALA A 127 9.30 2.64 0.52
CA ALA A 127 9.62 3.80 1.34
C ALA A 127 10.86 3.51 2.19
N TRP A 128 11.66 4.55 2.35
CA TRP A 128 12.96 4.50 3.00
C TRP A 128 12.98 5.55 4.09
N ASP A 129 12.91 5.10 5.34
CA ASP A 129 13.04 5.96 6.50
C ASP A 129 14.46 5.84 7.05
N GLU A 130 15.29 6.84 6.77
CA GLU A 130 16.64 6.94 7.33
C GLU A 130 16.62 7.89 8.55
N PRO A 131 17.26 7.53 9.68
CA PRO A 131 17.32 8.40 10.85
C PRO A 131 17.90 9.77 10.51
N GLY A 132 17.12 10.84 10.69
CA GLY A 132 17.56 12.22 10.44
C GLY A 132 17.41 12.71 9.00
N HIS A 133 16.80 11.90 8.11
CA HIS A 133 16.49 12.28 6.74
C HIS A 133 14.98 12.26 6.46
N GLU A 134 14.55 12.99 5.44
CA GLU A 134 13.16 12.90 4.96
C GLU A 134 12.90 11.52 4.33
N THR A 135 11.74 10.96 4.63
CA THR A 135 11.26 9.72 4.00
C THR A 135 11.22 9.90 2.49
N HIS A 136 12.01 9.12 1.76
CA HIS A 136 11.95 9.08 0.32
C HIS A 136 11.25 7.80 -0.16
N GLN A 137 10.66 7.86 -1.35
CA GLN A 137 9.95 6.74 -1.95
C GLN A 137 10.49 6.43 -3.34
N THR A 138 10.68 5.15 -3.62
CA THR A 138 11.04 4.63 -4.94
C THR A 138 9.86 3.87 -5.49
N ARG A 139 9.46 4.17 -6.72
CA ARG A 139 8.40 3.45 -7.42
C ARG A 139 9.04 2.51 -8.43
N LEU A 140 8.59 1.26 -8.41
CA LEU A 140 9.01 0.22 -9.31
C LEU A 140 7.80 -0.27 -10.10
N LEU A 141 8.00 -0.46 -11.39
CA LEU A 141 7.09 -1.20 -12.24
C LEU A 141 7.56 -2.66 -12.31
N VAL A 142 6.73 -3.57 -11.84
CA VAL A 142 7.02 -5.00 -11.76
C VAL A 142 6.13 -5.75 -12.74
N ARG A 143 6.74 -6.46 -13.68
CA ARG A 143 6.03 -7.32 -14.63
C ARG A 143 6.11 -8.76 -14.18
N SER A 144 4.97 -9.40 -14.08
CA SER A 144 4.81 -10.83 -13.82
C SER A 144 4.19 -11.52 -15.03
N ASP A 145 4.59 -12.75 -15.25
CA ASP A 145 4.03 -13.61 -16.28
C ASP A 145 2.76 -14.29 -15.77
N LEU A 146 1.67 -14.30 -16.53
CA LEU A 146 0.38 -14.83 -16.06
C LEU A 146 0.34 -16.35 -16.01
N ASP A 147 1.12 -17.02 -16.86
CA ASP A 147 1.19 -18.49 -16.91
C ASP A 147 1.95 -19.05 -15.71
N SER A 148 3.18 -18.55 -15.51
CA SER A 148 4.04 -18.99 -14.42
C SER A 148 3.79 -18.26 -13.09
N ARG A 149 3.12 -17.09 -13.11
CA ARG A 149 2.95 -16.14 -11.98
C ARG A 149 4.26 -15.55 -11.44
N ARG A 150 5.37 -15.80 -12.14
CA ARG A 150 6.70 -15.37 -11.71
C ARG A 150 7.00 -13.95 -12.17
N ILE A 151 7.78 -13.24 -11.37
CA ILE A 151 8.26 -11.91 -11.73
C ILE A 151 9.31 -12.06 -12.86
N SER A 152 9.07 -11.35 -13.95
CA SER A 152 9.84 -11.44 -15.20
C SER A 152 10.55 -10.13 -15.56
N GLY A 153 10.17 -9.01 -14.95
CA GLY A 153 10.87 -7.74 -15.12
C GLY A 153 10.60 -6.77 -13.97
N ILE A 154 11.59 -5.93 -13.67
CA ILE A 154 11.53 -4.88 -12.64
C ILE A 154 12.22 -3.63 -13.20
N TRP A 155 11.54 -2.49 -13.19
CA TRP A 155 12.07 -1.20 -13.63
C TRP A 155 11.70 -0.11 -12.64
N THR A 156 12.46 0.98 -12.60
CA THR A 156 12.04 2.20 -11.90
C THR A 156 10.92 2.86 -12.70
N ASP A 157 9.84 3.24 -12.02
CA ASP A 157 8.72 4.02 -12.57
C ASP A 157 9.05 5.50 -12.27
N GLU A 158 9.52 6.23 -13.28
CA GLU A 158 9.90 7.66 -13.17
C GLU A 158 8.69 8.61 -13.10
#